data_AF-A0A089L917-F1
#
_entry.id   AF-A0A089L917-F1
#
_cell.length_a   1.000
_cell.length_b   1.000
_cell.length_c   1.000
_cell.angle_alpha   90.00
_cell.angle_beta   90.00
_cell.angle_gamma   90.00
#
_symmetry.space_group_name_H-M   'P 1'
#
loop_
_entity.id
_entity.type
_entity.pdbx_description
1 polymer ?
#
loop_
_entity_poly.entity_id
_entity_poly.type
_entity_poly.pdbx_seq_one_letter_code
_entity_poly.pdbx_strand_id
1 'polypeptide(L)'
;MLRTVAMGVLILSGLLLILIVFRKKLGWAWISVFGTHLILAAIGIYIVNFSGILTDVYIPLNPTTIGAVTILGLPGVLMLLGLKLTLF
;
A
#
# COMPACT_ATOMS: atom_id res chain seq x y z
N MET A 1 30.43 3.05 28.33
CA MET A 1 30.88 1.81 27.66
C MET A 1 29.73 0.92 27.22
N LEU A 2 28.77 0.55 28.08
CA LEU A 2 27.70 -0.38 27.68
C LEU A 2 26.81 0.13 26.53
N ARG A 3 26.46 1.42 26.53
CA ARG A 3 25.62 2.05 25.48
C ARG A 3 26.25 2.02 24.09
N THR A 4 27.56 2.26 24.00
CA THR A 4 28.30 2.24 22.73
C THR A 4 28.45 0.82 22.19
N VAL A 5 28.67 -0.16 23.08
CA VAL A 5 28.68 -1.58 22.70
C VAL A 5 27.31 -2.02 22.20
N ALA A 6 26.23 -1.66 22.91
CA ALA A 6 24.86 -1.97 22.49
C ALA A 6 24.50 -1.35 21.13
N MET A 7 24.89 -0.09 20.89
CA MET A 7 24.74 0.55 19.58
C MET A 7 25.52 -0.18 18.49
N GLY A 8 26.77 -0.58 18.76
CA GLY A 8 27.58 -1.35 17.81
C GLY A 8 26.93 -2.67 17.44
N VAL A 9 26.41 -3.41 18.43
CA VAL A 9 25.68 -4.67 18.22
C VAL A 9 24.41 -4.43 17.40
N LEU A 10 23.63 -3.39 17.72
CA LEU A 10 22.40 -3.05 16.99
C LEU A 10 22.70 -2.74 15.52
N ILE A 11 23.71 -1.93 15.25
CA ILE A 11 24.10 -1.55 13.88
C ILE A 11 24.58 -2.79 13.12
N LEU A 12 25.47 -3.59 13.70
CA LEU A 12 26.02 -4.77 13.03
C LEU A 12 24.93 -5.82 12.76
N SER A 13 24.07 -6.09 13.73
CA SER A 13 22.95 -7.02 13.56
C SER A 13 21.92 -6.51 12.55
N GLY A 14 21.63 -5.21 12.53
CA GLY A 14 20.77 -4.59 11.52
C GLY A 14 21.34 -4.72 10.11
N LEU A 15 22.64 -4.45 9.92
CA LEU A 15 23.31 -4.61 8.63
C LEU A 15 23.32 -6.07 8.15
N LEU A 16 23.60 -7.02 9.05
CA LEU A 16 23.55 -8.44 8.74
C LEU A 16 22.12 -8.89 8.37
N LEU A 17 21.10 -8.39 9.07
CA LEU A 17 19.71 -8.68 8.75
C LEU A 17 19.33 -8.17 7.36
N ILE A 18 19.68 -6.91 7.03
CA ILE A 18 19.47 -6.33 5.70
C ILE A 18 20.12 -7.23 4.63
N LEU A 19 21.38 -7.62 4.83
CA LEU A 19 22.11 -8.50 3.92
C LEU A 19 21.41 -9.85 3.72
N ILE A 20 20.89 -10.46 4.80
CA ILE A 20 20.15 -11.73 4.74
C ILE A 20 18.83 -11.56 3.97
N VAL A 21 18.06 -10.51 4.26
CA VAL A 21 16.79 -10.19 3.59
C VAL A 21 16.98 -10.12 2.08
N PHE A 22 18.00 -9.39 1.63
CA PHE A 22 18.32 -9.28 0.19
C PHE A 22 18.87 -10.58 -0.39
N ARG A 23 19.82 -11.26 0.28
CA ARG A 23 20.41 -12.51 -0.24
C ARG A 23 19.42 -13.66 -0.32
N LYS A 24 18.54 -13.79 0.66
CA LYS A 24 17.54 -14.87 0.71
C LYS A 24 16.23 -14.49 0.04
N LYS A 25 16.14 -13.28 -0.54
CA LYS A 25 14.91 -12.73 -1.12
C LYS A 25 13.72 -12.82 -0.15
N LEU A 26 14.00 -12.68 1.14
CA LEU A 26 13.00 -12.75 2.19
C LEU A 26 12.06 -11.55 2.04
N GLY A 27 10.75 -11.78 1.90
CA GLY A 27 9.76 -10.70 1.81
C GLY A 27 9.48 -10.16 0.39
N TRP A 28 10.12 -10.67 -0.66
CA TRP A 28 9.76 -10.29 -2.05
C TRP A 28 8.33 -10.72 -2.41
N ALA A 29 7.85 -11.82 -1.84
CA ALA A 29 6.46 -12.25 -1.98
C ALA A 29 5.48 -11.23 -1.36
N TRP A 30 5.85 -10.55 -0.27
CA TRP A 30 5.00 -9.54 0.33
C TRP A 30 4.92 -8.28 -0.54
N ILE A 31 6.04 -7.89 -1.18
CA ILE A 31 6.05 -6.81 -2.17
C ILE A 31 5.15 -7.14 -3.36
N SER A 32 5.17 -8.38 -3.86
CA SER A 32 4.28 -8.77 -4.96
C SER A 32 2.81 -8.73 -4.53
N VAL A 33 2.47 -9.27 -3.35
CA VAL A 33 1.09 -9.26 -2.83
C VAL A 33 0.58 -7.83 -2.61
N PHE A 34 1.40 -6.98 -1.99
CA PHE A 34 1.10 -5.57 -1.77
C PHE A 34 0.94 -4.82 -3.10
N GLY A 35 1.89 -5.01 -4.03
CA GLY A 35 1.86 -4.41 -5.35
C GLY A 35 0.61 -4.83 -6.14
N THR A 36 0.23 -6.10 -6.09
CA THR A 36 -1.01 -6.58 -6.73
C THR A 36 -2.24 -5.90 -6.14
N HIS A 37 -2.35 -5.75 -4.81
CA HIS A 37 -3.46 -5.03 -4.19
C HIS A 37 -3.52 -3.57 -4.63
N LEU A 38 -2.37 -2.88 -4.62
CA LEU A 38 -2.27 -1.48 -5.02
C LEU A 38 -2.62 -1.27 -6.49
N ILE A 39 -2.12 -2.13 -7.38
CA ILE A 39 -2.41 -2.06 -8.82
C ILE A 39 -3.89 -2.32 -9.08
N LEU A 40 -4.46 -3.35 -8.47
CA LEU A 40 -5.88 -3.67 -8.62
C LEU A 40 -6.78 -2.53 -8.11
N ALA A 41 -6.43 -1.94 -6.97
CA ALA A 41 -7.09 -0.75 -6.45
C ALA A 41 -7.01 0.43 -7.44
N ALA A 42 -5.82 0.72 -7.96
CA ALA A 42 -5.62 1.81 -8.92
C ALA A 42 -6.43 1.60 -10.21
N ILE A 43 -6.47 0.36 -10.73
CA ILE A 43 -7.31 -0.01 -11.88
C ILE A 43 -8.79 0.21 -11.56
N GLY A 44 -9.24 -0.21 -10.37
CA GLY A 44 -10.63 0.00 -9.93
C GLY A 44 -11.01 1.48 -9.90
N ILE A 45 -10.17 2.34 -9.33
CA ILE A 45 -10.39 3.80 -9.32
C ILE A 45 -10.39 4.36 -10.74
N TYR A 46 -9.47 3.90 -11.60
CA TYR A 46 -9.40 4.34 -12.99
C TYR A 46 -10.71 4.02 -13.73
N ILE A 47 -11.23 2.80 -13.57
CA ILE A 47 -12.51 2.42 -14.15
C ILE A 47 -13.62 3.33 -13.62
N VAL A 48 -13.73 3.55 -12.31
CA VAL A 48 -14.76 4.44 -11.75
C VAL A 48 -14.67 5.85 -12.34
N ASN A 49 -13.48 6.44 -12.36
CA ASN A 49 -13.30 7.85 -12.70
C ASN A 49 -13.30 8.14 -14.21
N PHE A 50 -12.85 7.18 -15.04
CA PHE A 50 -12.55 7.46 -16.46
C PHE A 50 -13.27 6.55 -17.46
N SER A 51 -13.93 5.47 -17.04
CA SER A 51 -14.63 4.58 -17.99
C SER A 51 -15.90 5.19 -18.58
N GLY A 52 -16.45 6.23 -17.96
CA GLY A 52 -17.77 6.76 -18.32
C GLY A 52 -18.94 5.86 -17.91
N ILE A 53 -18.70 4.72 -17.23
CA ILE A 53 -19.75 3.84 -16.70
C ILE A 53 -20.53 4.53 -15.58
N LEU A 54 -19.83 5.32 -14.76
CA LEU A 54 -20.40 6.09 -13.66
C LEU A 54 -20.15 7.58 -13.92
N THR A 55 -21.00 8.18 -14.76
CA THR A 55 -20.80 9.53 -15.31
C THR A 55 -20.69 10.65 -14.27
N ASP A 56 -21.35 10.50 -13.12
CA ASP A 56 -21.40 11.53 -12.07
C ASP A 56 -20.56 11.18 -10.84
N VAL A 57 -19.77 10.10 -10.91
CA VAL A 57 -18.99 9.62 -9.77
C VAL A 57 -17.50 9.83 -10.00
N TYR A 58 -16.91 10.67 -9.16
CA TYR A 58 -15.47 10.93 -9.15
C TYR A 58 -14.90 10.66 -7.75
N ILE A 59 -13.96 9.72 -7.67
CA ILE A 59 -13.16 9.44 -6.47
C ILE A 59 -11.91 10.32 -6.52
N PRO A 60 -11.74 11.29 -5.58
CA PRO A 60 -10.57 12.16 -5.57
C PRO A 60 -9.30 11.37 -5.23
N LEU A 61 -8.19 11.70 -5.87
CA LEU A 61 -6.87 11.13 -5.57
C LEU A 61 -6.11 12.03 -4.60
N ASN A 62 -6.26 11.77 -3.31
CA ASN A 62 -5.60 12.49 -2.23
C ASN A 62 -4.99 11.50 -1.22
N PRO A 63 -4.16 11.94 -0.26
CA PRO A 63 -3.49 11.03 0.66
C PRO A 63 -4.45 10.13 1.46
N THR A 64 -5.65 10.62 1.79
CA THR A 64 -6.66 9.85 2.53
C THR A 64 -7.30 8.76 1.68
N THR A 65 -7.71 9.05 0.44
CA THR A 65 -8.26 8.02 -0.45
C THR A 65 -7.18 7.00 -0.78
N ILE A 66 -5.99 7.45 -1.18
CA ILE A 66 -4.85 6.57 -1.47
C ILE A 66 -4.57 5.65 -0.27
N GLY A 67 -4.50 6.19 0.95
CA GLY A 67 -4.30 5.39 2.15
C GLY A 67 -5.35 4.29 2.33
N ALA A 68 -6.64 4.62 2.15
CA ALA A 68 -7.72 3.66 2.27
C ALA A 68 -7.60 2.52 1.26
N VAL A 69 -7.34 2.83 -0.01
CA VAL A 69 -7.23 1.81 -1.08
C VAL A 69 -5.93 1.03 -1.00
N THR A 70 -4.88 1.59 -0.41
CA THR A 70 -3.60 0.89 -0.20
C THR A 70 -3.71 -0.17 0.89
N ILE A 71 -4.51 0.09 1.92
CA ILE A 71 -4.76 -0.87 3.01
C ILE A 71 -5.80 -1.92 2.58
N LEU A 72 -6.89 -1.49 1.95
CA LEU A 72 -8.04 -2.34 1.67
C LEU A 72 -8.04 -2.94 0.26
N GLY A 73 -7.22 -2.46 -0.67
CA GLY A 73 -7.23 -2.90 -2.07
C GLY A 73 -8.54 -2.57 -2.80
N LEU A 74 -8.98 -3.48 -3.67
CA LEU A 74 -10.28 -3.41 -4.37
C LEU A 74 -11.48 -3.14 -3.43
N PRO A 75 -11.60 -3.82 -2.28
CA PRO A 75 -12.61 -3.48 -1.27
C PRO A 75 -12.61 -2.00 -0.85
N GLY A 76 -11.44 -1.36 -0.78
CA GLY A 76 -11.33 0.07 -0.51
C GLY A 76 -11.95 0.93 -1.60
N VAL A 77 -11.81 0.54 -2.87
CA VAL A 77 -12.45 1.23 -4.00
C VAL A 77 -13.98 1.15 -3.86
N LEU A 78 -14.50 -0.04 -3.56
CA LEU A 78 -15.93 -0.26 -3.36
C LEU A 78 -16.47 0.53 -2.16
N MET A 79 -15.69 0.60 -1.08
CA MET A 79 -16.04 1.42 0.09
C MET A 79 -16.15 2.90 -0.30
N LEU A 80 -15.13 3.45 -0.98
CA LEU A 80 -15.12 4.85 -1.42
C LEU A 80 -16.28 5.14 -2.37
N LEU A 81 -16.55 4.22 -3.29
CA LEU A 81 -17.68 4.31 -4.21
C LEU A 81 -19.01 4.32 -3.45
N GLY A 82 -19.22 3.39 -2.51
CA GLY A 82 -20.41 3.33 -1.68
C GLY A 82 -20.62 4.59 -0.84
N LEU A 83 -19.53 5.12 -0.27
CA LEU A 83 -19.54 6.38 0.47
C LEU A 83 -19.98 7.54 -0.42
N LYS A 84 -19.46 7.59 -1.65
CA LYS A 84 -19.80 8.62 -2.64
C LYS A 84 -21.25 8.51 -3.10
N LEU A 85 -21.81 7.30 -3.23
CA LEU A 85 -23.21 7.08 -3.65
C LEU A 85 -24.23 7.31 -2.52
N THR A 86 -23.82 7.26 -1.26
CA THR A 86 -24.73 7.33 -0.11
C THR A 86 -24.69 8.66 0.65
N LEU A 87 -23.52 9.31 0.73
CA LEU A 87 -23.32 10.50 1.55
C LEU A 87 -23.07 11.78 0.75
N PHE A 88 -22.76 11.69 -0.55
CA PHE A 88 -22.27 12.79 -1.39
C PHE A 88 -22.78 12.69 -2.84
#